data_AF-A0A703T8M0-F1
#
_entry.id   AF-A0A703T8M0-F1
#
_cell.length_a   1.000
_cell.length_b   1.000
_cell.length_c   1.000
_cell.angle_alpha   90.00
_cell.angle_beta   90.00
_cell.angle_gamma   90.00
#
_symmetry.space_group_name_H-M   'P 1'
#
loop_
_entity.id
_entity.type
_entity.pdbx_description
1 polymer ?
#
loop_
_entity_poly.entity_id
_entity_poly.type
_entity_poly.pdbx_seq_one_letter_code
_entity_poly.pdbx_strand_id
1 'polypeptide(L)'
;MTEQEKSSAVVDETRESVETTPQPVNTEKKSKNGAALVLSAVAIAIALAAGIGLYGWGKQQATAQTETSDALATQLTALQKAQESQKAELEGIIKKQAAQLDDANRQQAALAKQLDEVQQKVATISGSDAKTWLLAQADFLVKLAGRKLWSDQDVTTAAALLKSADASLADMNDPSLITARRAITDDIASLSSVAQIDYDGIILKLNQLSNQIDNLRLADNDTDGSPMDSDSSELSSSLSEWRVNLQK
;
A
#
# COMPACT_ATOMS: atom_id res chain seq x y z
N MET A 1 4.43 -61.24 12.49
CA MET A 1 3.08 -61.06 11.91
C MET A 1 3.25 -60.78 10.43
N THR A 2 3.26 -61.87 9.67
CA THR A 2 3.08 -61.95 8.23
C THR A 2 1.60 -62.21 7.94
N GLU A 3 1.22 -62.26 6.65
CA GLU A 3 -0.11 -62.61 6.09
C GLU A 3 -1.03 -61.38 5.85
N GLN A 4 -1.82 -61.19 4.77
CA GLN A 4 -2.46 -62.05 3.73
C GLN A 4 -2.73 -61.22 2.45
N GLU A 5 -2.46 -61.71 1.23
CA GLU A 5 -3.31 -62.50 0.28
C GLU A 5 -4.36 -61.75 -0.57
N LYS A 6 -4.32 -61.95 -1.90
CA LYS A 6 -5.21 -62.83 -2.71
C LYS A 6 -4.90 -62.68 -4.22
N SER A 7 -4.53 -63.77 -4.93
CA SER A 7 -5.39 -64.80 -5.58
C SER A 7 -5.71 -64.41 -7.05
N SER A 8 -5.12 -65.01 -8.10
CA SER A 8 -5.17 -66.40 -8.64
C SER A 8 -6.40 -66.74 -9.50
N ALA A 9 -6.14 -67.15 -10.75
CA ALA A 9 -6.90 -68.09 -11.60
C ALA A 9 -6.07 -68.29 -12.91
N VAL A 10 -5.23 -69.32 -13.08
CA VAL A 10 -5.46 -70.76 -13.39
C VAL A 10 -6.02 -70.93 -14.82
N VAL A 11 -5.44 -71.74 -15.72
CA VAL A 11 -5.55 -73.23 -15.93
C VAL A 11 -4.49 -73.58 -17.02
N ASP A 12 -3.47 -74.42 -16.81
CA ASP A 12 -3.38 -75.92 -16.96
C ASP A 12 -4.07 -76.46 -18.23
N GLU A 13 -3.71 -77.51 -18.97
CA GLU A 13 -2.78 -78.64 -18.90
C GLU A 13 -2.76 -79.22 -20.35
N THR A 14 -1.66 -79.85 -20.80
CA THR A 14 -1.65 -81.17 -21.51
C THR A 14 -0.43 -81.36 -22.43
N ARG A 15 0.58 -82.02 -21.82
CA ARG A 15 1.31 -83.26 -22.21
C ARG A 15 2.20 -83.35 -23.48
N GLU A 16 3.47 -83.68 -23.18
CA GLU A 16 4.34 -84.79 -23.68
C GLU A 16 4.48 -85.00 -25.20
N SER A 17 5.62 -85.39 -25.80
CA SER A 17 6.74 -86.22 -25.32
C SER A 17 7.94 -86.16 -26.31
N VAL A 18 9.16 -86.30 -25.77
CA VAL A 18 10.28 -87.19 -26.19
C VAL A 18 11.02 -86.97 -27.54
N GLU A 19 12.27 -86.50 -27.41
CA GLU A 19 13.55 -87.08 -27.90
C GLU A 19 13.75 -87.40 -29.41
N THR A 20 14.73 -86.74 -30.06
CA THR A 20 15.94 -87.37 -30.66
C THR A 20 16.77 -86.36 -31.46
N THR A 21 18.06 -86.25 -31.12
CA THR A 21 19.14 -85.80 -32.03
C THR A 21 19.56 -87.02 -32.85
N PRO A 22 19.76 -86.90 -34.19
CA PRO A 22 21.14 -86.91 -34.69
C PRO A 22 21.39 -85.93 -35.87
N GLN A 23 22.52 -85.21 -35.80
CA GLN A 23 23.24 -84.70 -36.98
C GLN A 23 23.79 -85.87 -37.83
N PRO A 24 24.41 -85.66 -39.01
CA PRO A 24 24.17 -84.68 -40.08
C PRO A 24 24.16 -85.37 -41.48
N VAL A 25 23.70 -84.70 -42.55
CA VAL A 25 24.10 -85.10 -43.92
C VAL A 25 24.50 -83.88 -44.74
N ASN A 26 25.81 -83.84 -44.96
CA ASN A 26 26.53 -83.00 -45.90
C ASN A 26 25.97 -83.23 -47.33
N THR A 27 25.55 -82.16 -48.01
CA THR A 27 25.34 -82.19 -49.45
C THR A 27 26.21 -81.10 -50.08
N GLU A 28 27.43 -81.47 -50.45
CA GLU A 28 28.23 -80.69 -51.38
C GLU A 28 27.52 -80.64 -52.74
N LYS A 29 27.36 -79.42 -53.29
CA LYS A 29 27.36 -79.20 -54.74
C LYS A 29 27.98 -77.84 -55.11
N LYS A 30 29.27 -77.92 -55.43
CA LYS A 30 29.97 -77.31 -56.58
C LYS A 30 29.59 -75.89 -57.03
N SER A 31 30.48 -74.96 -56.68
CA SER A 31 31.10 -73.91 -57.52
C SER A 31 30.20 -73.05 -58.42
N LYS A 32 29.94 -71.82 -57.94
CA LYS A 32 30.01 -70.58 -58.73
C LYS A 32 30.68 -69.50 -57.87
N ASN A 33 32.00 -69.55 -57.80
CA ASN A 33 32.84 -68.76 -56.89
C ASN A 33 32.87 -67.24 -57.19
N GLY A 34 32.12 -66.74 -58.18
CA GLY A 34 32.01 -65.31 -58.48
C GLY A 34 30.81 -64.60 -57.84
N ALA A 35 29.62 -65.22 -57.85
CA ALA A 35 28.40 -64.60 -57.33
C ALA A 35 28.32 -64.63 -55.79
N ALA A 36 28.83 -65.70 -55.17
CA ALA A 36 28.89 -65.81 -53.70
C ALA A 36 29.89 -64.83 -53.07
N LEU A 37 30.99 -64.51 -53.77
CA LEU A 37 31.98 -63.52 -53.33
C LEU A 37 31.46 -62.09 -53.46
N VAL A 38 30.69 -61.79 -54.52
CA VAL A 38 30.04 -60.48 -54.66
C VAL A 38 28.91 -60.32 -53.64
N LEU A 39 28.10 -61.35 -53.39
CA LEU A 39 27.05 -61.31 -52.37
C LEU A 39 27.62 -61.19 -50.95
N SER A 40 28.74 -61.85 -50.63
CA SER A 40 29.40 -61.69 -49.33
C SER A 40 30.03 -60.31 -49.17
N ALA A 41 30.67 -59.77 -50.22
CA ALA A 41 31.22 -58.42 -50.19
C ALA A 41 30.13 -57.35 -50.01
N VAL A 42 28.99 -57.51 -50.67
CA VAL A 42 27.82 -56.61 -50.49
C VAL A 42 27.23 -56.73 -49.10
N ALA A 43 27.11 -57.95 -48.55
CA ALA A 43 26.62 -58.15 -47.18
C ALA A 43 27.54 -57.49 -46.13
N ILE A 44 28.86 -57.58 -46.31
CA ILE A 44 29.83 -56.91 -45.45
C ILE A 44 29.73 -55.38 -45.59
N ALA A 45 29.58 -54.86 -46.81
CA ALA A 45 29.41 -53.43 -47.04
C ALA A 45 28.15 -52.87 -46.36
N ILE A 46 27.03 -53.60 -46.41
CA ILE A 46 25.78 -53.23 -45.73
C ILE A 46 25.95 -53.30 -44.20
N ALA A 47 26.60 -54.33 -43.68
CA ALA A 47 26.86 -54.46 -42.25
C ALA A 47 27.74 -53.32 -41.71
N LEU A 48 28.76 -52.91 -42.47
CA LEU A 48 29.61 -51.76 -42.14
C LEU A 48 28.82 -50.45 -42.18
N ALA A 49 28.02 -50.23 -43.22
CA ALA A 49 27.18 -49.04 -43.33
C ALA A 49 26.14 -48.95 -42.20
N ALA A 50 25.51 -50.07 -41.83
CA ALA A 50 24.60 -50.15 -40.69
C ALA A 50 25.31 -49.87 -39.35
N GLY A 51 26.53 -50.39 -39.17
CA GLY A 51 27.34 -50.12 -37.98
C GLY A 51 27.70 -48.64 -37.81
N ILE A 52 28.07 -47.95 -38.90
CA ILE A 52 28.39 -46.52 -38.90
C ILE A 52 27.13 -45.68 -38.64
N GLY A 53 25.99 -46.05 -39.23
CA GLY A 53 24.71 -45.39 -39.00
C GLY A 53 24.22 -45.52 -37.55
N LEU A 54 24.30 -46.72 -36.98
CA LEU A 54 23.93 -46.97 -35.57
C LEU A 54 24.88 -46.26 -34.60
N TYR A 55 26.18 -46.21 -34.89
CA TYR A 55 27.15 -45.48 -34.07
C TYR A 55 26.89 -43.96 -34.09
N GLY A 56 26.60 -43.39 -35.27
CA GLY A 56 26.26 -41.98 -35.41
C GLY A 56 24.97 -41.59 -34.67
N TRP A 57 23.94 -42.45 -34.76
CA TRP A 57 22.67 -42.22 -34.07
C TRP A 57 22.78 -42.40 -32.56
N GLY A 58 23.51 -43.43 -32.10
CA GLY A 58 23.79 -43.64 -30.68
C GLY A 58 24.58 -42.50 -30.05
N LYS A 59 25.52 -41.89 -30.79
CA LYS A 59 26.26 -40.70 -30.32
C LYS A 59 25.35 -39.48 -30.17
N GLN A 60 24.40 -39.29 -31.08
CA GLN A 60 23.48 -38.17 -31.06
C GLN A 60 22.46 -38.27 -29.90
N GLN A 61 22.00 -39.49 -29.61
CA GLN A 61 21.18 -39.79 -28.43
C GLN A 61 21.96 -39.57 -27.13
N ALA A 62 23.22 -39.99 -27.09
CA ALA A 62 24.08 -39.76 -25.93
C ALA A 62 24.28 -38.27 -25.64
N THR A 63 24.55 -37.44 -26.66
CA THR A 63 24.66 -35.97 -26.46
C THR A 63 23.36 -35.35 -25.96
N ALA A 64 22.21 -35.73 -26.51
CA ALA A 64 20.92 -35.22 -26.04
C ALA A 64 20.68 -35.60 -24.56
N GLN A 65 21.07 -36.81 -24.16
CA GLN A 65 20.93 -37.26 -22.78
C GLN A 65 21.89 -36.53 -21.83
N THR A 66 23.14 -36.28 -22.24
CA THR A 66 24.09 -35.50 -21.46
C THR A 66 23.63 -34.05 -21.27
N GLU A 67 23.11 -33.41 -22.32
CA GLU A 67 22.55 -32.05 -22.24
C GLU A 67 21.36 -31.97 -21.28
N THR A 68 20.45 -32.96 -21.32
CA THR A 68 19.33 -33.01 -20.36
C THR A 68 19.82 -33.23 -18.92
N SER A 69 20.87 -34.02 -18.73
CA SER A 69 21.45 -34.29 -17.42
C SER A 69 22.18 -33.07 -16.85
N ASP A 70 22.91 -32.33 -17.68
CA ASP A 70 23.56 -31.07 -17.31
C ASP A 70 22.53 -29.98 -17.00
N ALA A 71 21.46 -29.89 -17.78
CA ALA A 71 20.35 -28.97 -17.50
C ALA A 71 19.70 -29.29 -16.15
N LEU A 72 19.47 -30.56 -15.85
CA LEU A 72 18.89 -31.00 -14.57
C LEU A 72 19.84 -30.75 -13.39
N ALA A 73 21.14 -30.99 -13.56
CA ALA A 73 22.17 -30.69 -12.56
C ALA A 73 22.28 -29.18 -12.28
N THR A 74 22.21 -28.36 -13.33
CA THR A 74 22.19 -26.90 -13.22
C THR A 74 20.95 -26.43 -12.47
N GLN A 75 19.79 -27.01 -12.78
CA GLN A 75 18.53 -26.68 -12.11
C GLN A 75 18.54 -27.08 -10.62
N LEU A 76 19.09 -28.24 -10.29
CA LEU A 76 19.31 -28.67 -8.90
C LEU A 76 20.23 -27.72 -8.14
N THR A 77 21.34 -27.32 -8.76
CA THR A 77 22.30 -26.38 -8.16
C THR A 77 21.67 -25.01 -7.93
N ALA A 78 20.88 -24.52 -8.90
CA ALA A 78 20.13 -23.28 -8.78
C ALA A 78 19.08 -23.35 -7.67
N LEU A 79 18.37 -24.47 -7.55
CA LEU A 79 17.35 -24.68 -6.51
C LEU A 79 17.99 -24.77 -5.12
N GLN A 80 19.12 -25.48 -5.00
CA GLN A 80 19.88 -25.57 -3.76
C GLN A 80 20.39 -24.19 -3.32
N LYS A 81 20.92 -23.40 -4.27
CA LYS A 81 21.37 -22.02 -4.00
C LYS A 81 20.19 -21.11 -3.60
N ALA A 82 19.04 -21.25 -4.24
CA ALA A 82 17.83 -20.52 -3.88
C ALA A 82 17.32 -20.90 -2.48
N GLN A 83 17.37 -22.18 -2.13
CA GLN A 83 17.00 -22.66 -0.80
C GLN A 83 17.95 -22.12 0.29
N GLU A 84 19.25 -22.12 0.02
CA GLU A 84 20.26 -21.61 0.94
C GLU A 84 20.15 -20.09 1.15
N SER A 85 19.86 -19.36 0.07
CA SER A 85 19.51 -17.93 0.11
C SER A 85 18.25 -17.67 0.94
N GLN A 86 17.16 -18.41 0.71
CA GLN A 86 15.91 -18.25 1.47
C GLN A 86 16.12 -18.57 2.95
N LYS A 87 16.92 -19.59 3.27
CA LYS A 87 17.24 -19.94 4.65
C LYS A 87 18.03 -18.83 5.34
N ALA A 88 19.03 -18.27 4.67
CA ALA A 88 19.81 -17.15 5.21
C ALA A 88 18.94 -15.89 5.42
N GLU A 89 18.01 -15.62 4.50
CA GLU A 89 17.05 -14.52 4.62
C GLU A 89 16.10 -14.73 5.81
N LEU A 90 15.53 -15.93 5.95
CA LEU A 90 14.68 -16.28 7.09
C LEU A 90 15.43 -16.13 8.42
N GLU A 91 16.67 -16.63 8.51
CA GLU A 91 17.49 -16.47 9.72
C GLU A 91 17.76 -14.98 10.04
N GLY A 92 17.97 -14.15 9.01
CA GLY A 92 18.10 -12.71 9.15
C GLY A 92 16.83 -12.04 9.69
N ILE A 93 15.67 -12.41 9.14
CA ILE A 93 14.36 -11.90 9.57
C ILE A 93 14.08 -12.31 11.03
N ILE A 94 14.32 -13.58 11.38
CA ILE A 94 14.11 -14.09 12.75
C ILE A 94 14.99 -13.34 13.75
N LYS A 95 16.28 -13.13 13.44
CA LYS A 95 17.19 -12.35 14.29
C LYS A 95 16.71 -10.90 14.46
N LYS A 96 16.24 -10.28 13.38
CA LYS A 96 15.71 -8.91 13.41
C LYS A 96 14.43 -8.81 14.25
N GLN A 97 13.50 -9.75 14.08
CA GLN A 97 12.29 -9.83 14.89
C GLN A 97 12.61 -10.07 16.38
N ALA A 98 13.54 -10.97 16.70
CA ALA A 98 13.97 -11.21 18.07
C ALA A 98 14.57 -9.95 18.72
N ALA A 99 15.41 -9.21 17.99
CA ALA A 99 15.97 -7.95 18.47
C ALA A 99 14.90 -6.86 18.67
N GLN A 100 13.93 -6.76 17.76
CA GLN A 100 12.80 -5.83 17.91
C GLN A 100 11.92 -6.18 19.10
N LEU A 101 11.71 -7.48 19.34
CA LEU A 101 10.91 -7.96 20.48
C LEU A 101 11.63 -7.70 21.81
N ASP A 102 12.95 -7.88 21.88
CA ASP A 102 13.76 -7.54 23.06
C ASP A 102 13.71 -6.03 23.34
N ASP A 103 13.84 -5.20 22.31
CA ASP A 103 13.77 -3.74 22.45
C ASP A 103 12.38 -3.29 22.93
N ALA A 104 11.31 -3.84 22.35
CA ALA A 104 9.94 -3.58 22.79
C ALA A 104 9.73 -4.00 24.26
N ASN A 105 10.26 -5.16 24.67
CA ASN A 105 10.16 -5.64 26.04
C ASN A 105 10.94 -4.75 27.02
N ARG A 106 12.11 -4.24 26.62
CA ARG A 106 12.87 -3.25 27.41
C ARG A 106 12.13 -1.93 27.54
N GLN A 107 11.52 -1.45 26.46
CA GLN A 107 10.69 -0.24 26.49
C GLN A 107 9.48 -0.44 27.42
N GLN A 108 8.82 -1.59 27.35
CA GLN A 108 7.71 -1.92 28.24
C GLN A 108 8.16 -1.95 29.71
N ALA A 109 9.29 -2.58 30.01
CA ALA A 109 9.85 -2.62 31.36
C ALA A 109 10.24 -1.22 31.87
N ALA A 110 10.80 -0.37 30.99
CA ALA A 110 11.14 1.01 31.32
C ALA A 110 9.88 1.85 31.61
N LEU A 111 8.83 1.71 30.79
CA LEU A 111 7.54 2.37 30.99
C LEU A 111 6.86 1.90 32.28
N ALA A 112 6.87 0.59 32.57
CA ALA A 112 6.35 0.05 33.81
C ALA A 112 7.08 0.63 35.03
N LYS A 113 8.41 0.74 34.96
CA LYS A 113 9.21 1.36 36.04
C LYS A 113 8.92 2.85 36.20
N GLN A 114 8.75 3.59 35.10
CA GLN A 114 8.35 5.00 35.15
C GLN A 114 6.95 5.16 35.75
N LEU A 115 6.02 4.28 35.41
CA LEU A 115 4.67 4.30 35.93
C LEU A 115 4.65 4.02 37.44
N ASP A 116 5.43 3.04 37.88
CA ASP A 116 5.62 2.73 39.31
C ASP A 116 6.27 3.90 40.05
N GLU A 117 7.29 4.53 39.46
CA GLU A 117 7.94 5.71 40.04
C GLU A 117 7.00 6.92 40.13
N VAL A 118 6.18 7.16 39.10
CA VAL A 118 5.13 8.19 39.10
C VAL A 118 4.07 7.86 40.15
N GLN A 119 3.62 6.62 40.23
CA GLN A 119 2.62 6.18 41.22
C GLN A 119 3.14 6.33 42.64
N GLN A 120 4.41 5.99 42.89
CA GLN A 120 5.05 6.18 44.17
C GLN A 120 5.21 7.67 44.49
N LYS A 121 5.63 8.50 43.54
CA LYS A 121 5.67 9.96 43.72
C LYS A 121 4.29 10.53 44.02
N VAL A 122 3.25 10.09 43.33
CA VAL A 122 1.85 10.49 43.56
C VAL A 122 1.34 10.01 44.93
N ALA A 123 1.72 8.81 45.37
CA ALA A 123 1.37 8.31 46.71
C ALA A 123 2.14 9.02 47.83
N THR A 124 3.34 9.53 47.53
CA THR A 124 4.18 10.28 48.49
C THR A 124 3.75 11.76 48.57
N ILE A 125 3.15 12.28 47.50
CA ILE A 125 2.44 13.55 47.46
C ILE A 125 1.23 13.41 48.40
N SER A 126 1.40 13.88 49.64
CA SER A 126 0.30 13.98 50.60
C SER A 126 -0.78 14.92 50.05
N GLY A 127 -2.02 14.87 50.56
CA GLY A 127 -3.14 15.66 50.03
C GLY A 127 -2.90 17.19 49.91
N SER A 128 -1.90 17.74 50.62
CA SER A 128 -1.42 19.12 50.47
C SER A 128 -0.53 19.33 49.24
N ASP A 129 0.31 18.35 48.89
CA ASP A 129 1.19 18.39 47.71
C ASP A 129 0.38 18.18 46.43
N ALA A 130 -0.71 17.39 46.49
CA ALA A 130 -1.59 17.17 45.35
C ALA A 130 -2.29 18.47 44.93
N LYS A 131 -2.71 19.27 45.91
CA LYS A 131 -3.24 20.63 45.70
C LYS A 131 -2.18 21.58 45.13
N THR A 132 -0.96 21.49 45.64
CA THR A 132 0.18 22.29 45.14
C THR A 132 0.53 21.91 43.69
N TRP A 133 0.45 20.62 43.35
CA TRP A 133 0.65 20.12 42.00
C TRP A 133 -0.46 20.56 41.03
N LEU A 134 -1.73 20.46 41.43
CA LEU A 134 -2.86 20.94 40.62
C LEU A 134 -2.77 22.45 40.34
N LEU A 135 -2.33 23.23 41.34
CA LEU A 135 -2.08 24.66 41.16
C LEU A 135 -0.94 24.93 40.16
N ALA A 136 0.18 24.20 40.28
CA ALA A 136 1.30 24.32 39.34
C ALA A 136 0.92 23.87 37.92
N GLN A 137 0.09 22.84 37.79
CA GLN A 137 -0.45 22.37 36.52
C GLN A 137 -1.33 23.42 35.86
N ALA A 138 -2.23 24.07 36.62
CA ALA A 138 -3.05 25.16 36.12
C ALA A 138 -2.21 26.37 35.68
N ASP A 139 -1.23 26.79 36.49
CA ASP A 139 -0.30 27.88 36.13
C ASP A 139 0.47 27.57 34.84
N PHE A 140 0.97 26.34 34.68
CA PHE A 140 1.63 25.91 33.47
C PHE A 140 0.71 25.96 32.25
N LEU A 141 -0.54 25.46 32.37
CA LEU A 141 -1.51 25.45 31.28
C LEU A 141 -1.89 26.87 30.84
N VAL A 142 -2.08 27.80 31.79
CA VAL A 142 -2.35 29.22 31.49
C VAL A 142 -1.16 29.86 30.75
N LYS A 143 0.07 29.64 31.21
CA LYS A 143 1.29 30.15 30.54
C LYS A 143 1.46 29.58 29.14
N LEU A 144 1.16 28.29 28.96
CA LEU A 144 1.22 27.64 27.65
C LEU A 144 0.14 28.19 26.71
N ALA A 145 -1.07 28.40 27.21
CA ALA A 145 -2.16 29.02 26.45
C ALA A 145 -1.78 30.42 25.97
N GLY A 146 -1.24 31.26 26.86
CA GLY A 146 -0.77 32.60 26.51
C GLY A 146 0.35 32.57 25.45
N ARG A 147 1.30 31.64 25.58
CA ARG A 147 2.35 31.45 24.56
C ARG A 147 1.77 31.02 23.22
N LYS A 148 0.84 30.05 23.21
CA LYS A 148 0.17 29.57 21.99
C LYS A 148 -0.62 30.67 21.31
N LEU A 149 -1.31 31.50 22.10
CA LEU A 149 -2.07 32.64 21.59
C LEU A 149 -1.16 33.69 20.96
N TRP A 150 -0.03 34.04 21.60
CA TRP A 150 0.88 35.07 21.11
C TRP A 150 1.81 34.61 19.97
N SER A 151 2.27 33.35 20.03
CA SER A 151 3.21 32.76 19.06
C SER A 151 2.49 32.25 17.82
N ASP A 152 1.45 31.44 18.02
CA ASP A 152 0.86 30.63 16.95
C ASP A 152 -0.49 31.20 16.49
N GLN A 153 -1.00 32.24 17.17
CA GLN A 153 -2.35 32.81 16.96
C GLN A 153 -3.46 31.76 17.01
N ASP A 154 -3.18 30.63 17.69
CA ASP A 154 -4.08 29.49 17.79
C ASP A 154 -5.03 29.70 18.97
N VAL A 155 -6.09 30.46 18.70
CA VAL A 155 -7.14 30.79 19.67
C VAL A 155 -7.87 29.53 20.15
N THR A 156 -8.06 28.54 19.27
CA THR A 156 -8.76 27.29 19.57
C THR A 156 -7.99 26.45 20.58
N THR A 157 -6.69 26.24 20.34
CA THR A 157 -5.82 25.50 21.27
C THR A 157 -5.61 26.28 22.56
N ALA A 158 -5.46 27.61 22.50
CA ALA A 158 -5.37 28.44 23.71
C ALA A 158 -6.63 28.32 24.58
N ALA A 159 -7.82 28.39 23.98
CA ALA A 159 -9.08 28.23 24.70
C ALA A 159 -9.23 26.82 25.31
N ALA A 160 -8.79 25.77 24.61
CA ALA A 160 -8.77 24.41 25.14
C ALA A 160 -7.83 24.26 26.34
N LEU A 161 -6.63 24.86 26.27
CA LEU A 161 -5.67 24.86 27.39
C LEU A 161 -6.19 25.60 28.62
N LEU A 162 -6.85 26.75 28.43
CA LEU A 162 -7.49 27.49 29.53
C LEU A 162 -8.64 26.70 30.17
N LYS A 163 -9.44 25.96 29.40
CA LYS A 163 -10.47 25.06 29.95
C LYS A 163 -9.86 23.96 30.83
N SER A 164 -8.74 23.37 30.40
CA SER A 164 -8.02 22.37 31.20
C SER A 164 -7.42 22.97 32.47
N ALA A 165 -7.00 24.24 32.43
CA ALA A 165 -6.53 24.97 33.61
C ALA A 165 -7.68 25.21 34.61
N ASP A 166 -8.86 25.64 34.14
CA ASP A 166 -10.03 25.82 35.02
C ASP A 166 -10.47 24.51 35.68
N ALA A 167 -10.48 23.40 34.92
CA ALA A 167 -10.78 22.07 35.47
C ALA A 167 -9.80 21.67 36.58
N SER A 168 -8.50 21.91 36.38
CA SER A 168 -7.47 21.62 37.39
C SER A 168 -7.68 22.44 38.67
N LEU A 169 -8.10 23.71 38.55
CA LEU A 169 -8.44 24.56 39.70
C LEU A 169 -9.78 24.16 40.35
N ALA A 170 -10.74 23.66 39.57
CA ALA A 170 -12.03 23.17 40.07
C ALA A 170 -11.85 21.95 40.97
N ASP A 171 -11.00 21.01 40.56
CA ASP A 171 -10.70 19.78 41.30
C ASP A 171 -10.03 20.03 42.66
N MET A 172 -9.37 21.18 42.84
CA MET A 172 -8.81 21.58 44.13
C MET A 172 -9.87 21.91 45.20
N ASN A 173 -11.10 22.25 44.76
CA ASN A 173 -12.24 22.62 45.61
C ASN A 173 -11.88 23.67 46.70
N ASP A 174 -11.10 24.68 46.33
CA ASP A 174 -10.62 25.74 47.23
C ASP A 174 -11.30 27.09 46.91
N PRO A 175 -12.07 27.69 47.86
CA PRO A 175 -12.74 28.97 47.65
C PRO A 175 -11.81 30.15 47.33
N SER A 176 -10.54 30.11 47.74
CA SER A 176 -9.58 31.18 47.46
C SER A 176 -9.26 31.33 45.96
N LEU A 177 -9.48 30.28 45.17
CA LEU A 177 -9.23 30.24 43.73
C LEU A 177 -10.39 30.76 42.88
N ILE A 178 -11.54 31.10 43.49
CA ILE A 178 -12.74 31.56 42.75
C ILE A 178 -12.43 32.77 41.87
N THR A 179 -11.61 33.71 42.34
CA THR A 179 -11.22 34.90 41.57
C THR A 179 -10.41 34.51 40.33
N ALA A 180 -9.46 33.57 40.46
CA ALA A 180 -8.64 33.10 39.33
C ALA A 180 -9.49 32.33 38.31
N ARG A 181 -10.38 31.44 38.78
CA ARG A 181 -11.31 30.70 37.92
C ARG A 181 -12.25 31.62 37.14
N ARG A 182 -12.74 32.69 37.77
CA ARG A 182 -13.54 33.71 37.08
C ARG A 182 -12.74 34.39 35.97
N ALA A 183 -11.51 34.83 36.26
CA ALA A 183 -10.65 35.44 35.25
C ALA A 183 -10.39 34.50 34.06
N ILE A 184 -10.09 33.22 34.32
CA ILE A 184 -9.91 32.21 33.25
C ILE A 184 -11.19 32.02 32.44
N THR A 185 -12.36 32.01 33.10
CA THR A 185 -13.65 31.88 32.42
C THR A 185 -13.92 33.08 31.51
N ASP A 186 -13.62 34.29 31.98
CA ASP A 186 -13.76 35.53 31.21
C ASP A 186 -12.79 35.56 30.00
N ASP A 187 -11.56 35.06 30.18
CA ASP A 187 -10.59 34.90 29.10
C ASP A 187 -11.06 33.88 28.05
N ILE A 188 -11.60 32.73 28.47
CA ILE A 188 -12.17 31.72 27.55
C ILE A 188 -13.32 32.33 26.76
N ALA A 189 -14.22 33.08 27.41
CA ALA A 189 -15.33 33.75 26.75
C ALA A 189 -14.83 34.76 25.71
N SER A 190 -13.82 35.57 26.07
CA SER A 190 -13.18 36.53 25.17
C SER A 190 -12.56 35.84 23.96
N LEU A 191 -11.77 34.78 24.16
CA LEU A 191 -11.17 34.02 23.06
C LEU A 191 -12.21 33.36 22.16
N SER A 192 -13.29 32.83 22.73
CA SER A 192 -14.37 32.20 21.96
C SER A 192 -15.09 33.18 21.03
N SER A 193 -15.14 34.46 21.39
CA SER A 193 -15.72 35.51 20.54
C SER A 193 -14.82 35.92 19.36
N VAL A 194 -13.50 35.77 19.51
CA VAL A 194 -12.51 36.11 18.47
C VAL A 194 -12.34 34.96 17.46
N ALA A 195 -12.52 33.71 17.89
CA ALA A 195 -12.26 32.52 17.08
C ALA A 195 -13.27 32.26 15.94
N GLN A 196 -14.41 32.98 15.88
CA GLN A 196 -15.40 32.81 14.83
C GLN A 196 -15.20 33.81 13.68
N ILE A 197 -14.15 33.64 12.88
CA ILE A 197 -14.13 34.21 11.53
C ILE A 197 -14.79 33.18 10.61
N ASP A 198 -16.03 33.46 10.21
CA ASP A 198 -16.79 32.65 9.25
C ASP A 198 -16.22 32.83 7.83
N TYR A 199 -15.18 32.07 7.52
CA TYR A 199 -14.54 32.09 6.20
C TYR A 199 -15.52 31.74 5.08
N ASP A 200 -16.44 30.82 5.32
CA ASP A 200 -17.43 30.41 4.31
C ASP A 200 -18.39 31.56 4.00
N GLY A 201 -18.89 32.26 5.03
CA GLY A 201 -19.72 33.44 4.88
C GLY A 201 -18.99 34.62 4.23
N ILE A 202 -17.69 34.81 4.54
CA ILE A 202 -16.85 35.83 3.91
C ILE A 202 -16.63 35.50 2.43
N ILE A 203 -16.31 34.25 2.08
CA ILE A 203 -16.14 33.80 0.70
C ILE A 203 -17.44 33.95 -0.08
N LEU A 204 -18.59 33.65 0.53
CA LEU A 204 -19.89 33.82 -0.10
C LEU A 204 -20.20 35.29 -0.39
N LYS A 205 -19.98 36.18 0.60
CA LYS A 205 -20.14 37.62 0.41
C LYS A 205 -19.16 38.18 -0.63
N LEU A 206 -17.92 37.69 -0.65
CA LEU A 206 -16.91 38.10 -1.61
C LEU A 206 -17.31 37.69 -3.04
N ASN A 207 -17.82 36.47 -3.23
CA ASN A 207 -18.35 36.03 -4.52
C ASN A 207 -19.56 36.86 -4.96
N GLN A 208 -20.48 37.18 -4.04
CA GLN A 208 -21.61 38.07 -4.33
C GLN A 208 -21.14 39.46 -4.75
N LEU A 209 -20.16 40.03 -4.05
CA LEU A 209 -19.61 41.34 -4.38
C LEU A 209 -18.86 41.31 -5.71
N SER A 210 -18.09 40.25 -5.97
CA SER A 210 -17.40 40.04 -7.27
C SER A 210 -18.39 40.01 -8.43
N ASN A 211 -19.51 39.30 -8.29
CA ASN A 211 -20.56 39.27 -9.32
C ASN A 211 -21.29 40.61 -9.46
N GLN A 212 -21.30 41.45 -8.42
CA GLN A 212 -21.87 42.79 -8.48
C GLN A 212 -20.91 43.79 -9.14
N ILE A 213 -19.59 43.60 -9.06
CA ILE A 213 -18.60 44.46 -9.73
C ILE A 213 -18.83 44.52 -11.24
N ASP A 214 -19.20 43.41 -11.88
CA ASP A 214 -19.52 43.40 -13.32
C ASP A 214 -20.80 44.20 -13.65
N ASN A 215 -21.67 44.40 -12.66
CA ASN A 215 -22.90 45.17 -12.77
C ASN A 215 -22.79 46.58 -12.17
N LEU A 216 -21.61 46.98 -11.67
CA LEU A 216 -21.38 48.35 -11.25
C LEU A 216 -21.36 49.23 -12.49
N ARG A 217 -22.39 50.06 -12.64
CA ARG A 217 -22.36 51.16 -13.60
C ARG A 217 -21.14 52.02 -13.25
N LEU A 218 -20.30 52.33 -14.23
CA LEU A 218 -19.29 53.37 -14.04
C LEU A 218 -20.02 54.58 -13.47
N ALA A 219 -19.49 55.15 -12.39
CA ALA A 219 -20.01 56.38 -11.83
C ALA A 219 -19.91 57.44 -12.92
N ASP A 220 -21.01 57.64 -13.62
CA ASP A 220 -21.16 58.72 -14.56
C ASP A 220 -21.18 60.00 -13.73
N ASN A 221 -20.18 60.83 -13.95
CA ASN A 221 -20.00 62.07 -13.20
C ASN A 221 -20.80 63.21 -13.84
N ASP A 222 -21.80 62.89 -14.67
CA ASP A 222 -22.76 63.87 -15.14
C ASP A 222 -23.85 64.10 -14.08
N THR A 223 -23.63 65.17 -13.32
CA THR A 223 -24.54 65.73 -12.32
C THR A 223 -25.65 66.58 -12.96
N ASP A 224 -25.91 66.44 -14.25
CA ASP A 224 -27.04 67.10 -14.89
C ASP A 224 -28.16 66.07 -15.05
N GLY A 225 -29.17 66.12 -14.19
CA GLY A 225 -30.30 65.19 -14.13
C GLY A 225 -31.23 65.26 -15.34
N SER A 226 -30.68 65.42 -16.54
CA SER A 226 -31.36 65.48 -17.81
C SER A 226 -31.59 64.04 -18.31
N PRO A 227 -32.85 63.55 -18.37
CA PRO A 227 -33.15 62.28 -19.01
C PRO A 227 -32.71 62.34 -20.47
N MET A 228 -32.05 61.28 -20.95
CA MET A 228 -31.63 61.10 -22.34
C MET A 228 -32.76 61.53 -23.29
N ASP A 229 -32.46 62.51 -24.14
CA ASP A 229 -33.42 63.31 -24.93
C ASP A 229 -34.59 62.51 -25.51
N SER A 230 -35.80 62.96 -25.18
CA SER A 230 -37.02 62.64 -25.93
C SER A 230 -37.22 63.63 -27.08
N ASP A 231 -36.16 63.93 -27.84
CA ASP A 231 -36.27 64.66 -29.10
C ASP A 231 -36.81 63.73 -30.20
N SER A 232 -37.98 63.16 -29.94
CA SER A 232 -38.83 62.61 -30.98
C SER A 232 -39.45 63.79 -31.75
N SER A 233 -38.72 64.25 -32.75
CA SER A 233 -39.23 65.07 -33.84
C SER A 233 -40.18 64.28 -34.75
N GLU A 234 -41.06 63.47 -34.16
CA GLU A 234 -42.07 62.74 -34.91
C GLU A 234 -43.09 63.73 -35.47
N LEU A 235 -43.07 63.85 -36.80
CA LEU A 235 -44.05 64.55 -37.59
C LEU A 235 -45.38 63.80 -37.49
N SER A 236 -46.47 64.50 -37.22
CA SER A 236 -47.80 63.89 -37.20
C SER A 236 -48.13 63.27 -38.56
N SER A 237 -48.58 62.02 -38.58
CA SER A 237 -48.94 61.27 -39.80
C SER A 237 -50.33 61.63 -40.35
N SER A 238 -51.05 62.55 -39.71
CA SER A 238 -52.36 63.02 -40.16
C SER A 238 -52.22 64.12 -41.22
N LEU A 239 -52.91 63.95 -42.36
CA LEU A 239 -52.97 64.96 -43.42
C LEU A 239 -53.59 66.28 -42.95
N SER A 240 -54.33 66.31 -41.84
CA SER A 240 -54.93 67.53 -41.29
C SER A 240 -53.93 68.43 -40.54
N GLU A 241 -52.78 67.87 -40.14
CA GLU A 241 -51.80 68.51 -39.24
C GLU A 241 -50.55 69.03 -39.99
N TRP A 242 -50.54 68.95 -41.34
CA TRP A 242 -49.40 69.30 -42.19
C TRP A 242 -48.83 70.71 -41.97
N ARG A 243 -49.68 71.68 -41.61
CA ARG A 243 -49.26 73.07 -41.38
C ARG A 243 -48.47 73.25 -40.08
N VAL A 244 -48.73 72.40 -39.08
CA VAL A 244 -48.00 72.40 -37.80
C VAL A 244 -46.63 71.74 -37.98
N ASN A 245 -46.59 70.66 -38.77
CA ASN A 245 -45.34 69.99 -39.16
C ASN A 245 -44.37 70.89 -39.95
N LEU A 246 -44.85 71.92 -40.65
CA LEU A 246 -44.02 72.89 -41.39
C LEU A 246 -43.42 74.00 -40.53
N GLN A 247 -43.85 74.15 -39.27
CA GLN A 247 -43.34 75.16 -38.35
C GLN A 247 -42.32 74.61 -37.34
N LYS A 248 -42.17 73.29 -37.25
CA LYS A 248 -41.03 72.60 -36.61
C LYS A 248 -39.87 72.52 -37.60
#